data_AF-A0A2M8NFZ5-F1
#
_entry.id   AF-A0A2M8NFZ5-F1
#
_cell.length_a   1.000
_cell.length_b   1.000
_cell.length_c   1.000
_cell.angle_alpha   90.00
_cell.angle_beta   90.00
_cell.angle_gamma   90.00
#
_symmetry.space_group_name_H-M   'P 1'
#
loop_
_entity.id
_entity.type
_entity.pdbx_description
1 polymer ?
#
loop_
_entity_poly.entity_id
_entity_poly.type
_entity_poly.pdbx_seq_one_letter_code
_entity_poly.pdbx_strand_id
1 'polypeptide(L)'
;PRTLGDSFIHVNQIDYFIEVDYKLPEVLPEPASPIQDRIAQHIAELVPDAATLQMGIGGIPDAVLRRLTNHKNLGIHTELFSDGVMDMIERGVITNAAKTLHPGKVVAGFVLGSQKLYEYIDDNPVIELHPTEYVNDPFIIAKNDRMISINSALEVDLTGQVCADSIGPKFFSGVGGQVDFVRGASRSKGGMSFIALPST
;
A
#
# COMPACT_ATOMS: atom_id res chain seq x y z
N PRO A 1 14.24 12.77 0.94
CA PRO A 1 13.16 13.57 1.58
C PRO A 1 13.19 13.39 3.10
N ARG A 2 12.80 14.41 3.85
CA ARG A 2 12.52 14.38 5.28
C ARG A 2 11.07 13.95 5.49
N THR A 3 10.84 12.65 5.65
CA THR A 3 9.51 12.11 5.95
C THR A 3 9.16 12.32 7.43
N LEU A 4 7.87 12.47 7.72
CA LEU A 4 7.36 12.59 9.10
C LEU A 4 6.90 11.23 9.64
N GLY A 5 6.48 11.19 10.90
CA GLY A 5 6.13 9.97 11.63
C GLY A 5 7.27 9.56 12.56
N ASP A 6 7.49 8.26 12.69
CA ASP A 6 8.57 7.68 13.49
C ASP A 6 9.78 7.36 12.59
N SER A 7 10.35 8.44 12.05
CA SER A 7 11.40 8.44 11.00
C SER A 7 12.63 9.27 11.38
N PHE A 8 12.69 9.76 12.63
CA PHE A 8 13.76 10.65 13.09
C PHE A 8 14.80 9.90 13.91
N ILE A 9 16.07 10.17 13.62
CA ILE A 9 17.21 9.72 14.44
C ILE A 9 18.01 10.94 14.88
N HIS A 10 18.37 11.01 16.16
CA HIS A 10 19.21 12.09 16.66
C HIS A 10 20.67 11.83 16.25
N VAL A 11 21.43 12.86 15.86
CA VAL A 11 22.82 12.72 15.38
C VAL A 11 23.74 11.99 16.36
N ASN A 12 23.52 12.15 17.67
CA ASN A 12 24.27 11.43 18.72
C ASN A 12 24.06 9.90 18.72
N GLN A 13 23.10 9.38 17.96
CA GLN A 13 22.85 7.94 17.78
C GLN A 13 23.55 7.38 16.53
N ILE A 14 24.38 8.18 15.85
CA ILE A 14 25.08 7.82 14.62
C ILE A 14 26.59 7.79 14.91
N ASP A 15 27.22 6.61 14.77
CA ASP A 15 28.67 6.46 15.00
C ASP A 15 29.52 7.09 13.88
N TYR A 16 29.08 7.00 12.62
CA TYR A 16 29.78 7.51 11.45
C TYR A 16 28.79 8.10 10.43
N PHE A 17 29.14 9.24 9.81
CA PHE A 17 28.34 9.90 8.79
C PHE A 17 29.18 10.16 7.54
N ILE A 18 28.63 9.84 6.36
CA ILE A 18 29.24 10.12 5.05
C ILE A 18 28.20 10.88 4.24
N GLU A 19 28.49 12.15 3.92
CA GLU A 19 27.62 12.98 3.11
C GLU A 19 27.74 12.60 1.63
N VAL A 20 26.60 12.39 0.97
CA VAL A 20 26.49 12.04 -0.44
C VAL A 20 25.29 12.75 -1.04
N ASP A 21 25.38 13.12 -2.31
CA ASP A 21 24.28 13.71 -3.07
C ASP A 21 24.15 13.00 -4.41
N TYR A 22 23.18 12.11 -4.51
CA TYR A 22 22.84 11.39 -5.73
C TYR A 22 21.35 11.07 -5.77
N LYS A 23 20.84 10.84 -6.98
CA LYS A 23 19.42 10.53 -7.20
C LYS A 23 19.03 9.21 -6.56
N LEU A 24 17.86 9.20 -5.92
CA LEU A 24 17.26 7.98 -5.41
C LEU A 24 16.82 7.07 -6.57
N PRO A 25 16.89 5.73 -6.43
CA PRO A 25 16.32 4.82 -7.40
C PRO A 25 14.82 5.06 -7.59
N GLU A 26 14.37 5.02 -8.85
CA GLU A 26 12.98 5.24 -9.21
C GLU A 26 12.33 3.93 -9.67
N VAL A 27 11.05 3.75 -9.33
CA VAL A 27 10.18 2.75 -9.93
C VAL A 27 9.03 3.48 -10.59
N LEU A 28 8.98 3.41 -11.91
CA LEU A 28 7.98 4.12 -12.69
C LEU A 28 6.72 3.25 -12.85
N PRO A 29 5.53 3.84 -12.76
CA PRO A 29 4.29 3.11 -12.96
C PRO A 29 4.15 2.65 -14.41
N GLU A 30 3.77 1.39 -14.60
CA GLU A 30 3.48 0.85 -15.92
C GLU A 30 1.98 0.95 -16.26
N PRO A 31 1.63 1.04 -17.55
CA PRO A 31 0.25 0.88 -17.99
C PRO A 31 -0.29 -0.50 -17.61
N ALA A 32 -1.53 -0.55 -17.13
CA ALA A 32 -2.17 -1.81 -16.82
C ALA A 32 -2.47 -2.59 -18.11
N SER A 33 -2.24 -3.90 -18.09
CA SER A 33 -2.67 -4.78 -19.18
C SER A 33 -4.20 -4.92 -19.18
N PRO A 34 -4.84 -5.31 -20.31
CA PRO A 34 -6.29 -5.55 -20.34
C PRO A 34 -6.77 -6.58 -19.31
N ILE A 35 -5.92 -7.54 -18.94
CA ILE A 35 -6.22 -8.54 -17.90
C ILE A 35 -6.22 -7.88 -16.52
N GLN A 36 -5.18 -7.10 -16.21
CA GLN A 36 -5.08 -6.37 -14.94
C GLN A 36 -6.25 -5.39 -14.78
N ASP A 37 -6.64 -4.72 -15.87
CA ASP A 37 -7.77 -3.80 -15.89
C ASP A 37 -9.11 -4.50 -15.59
N ARG A 38 -9.32 -5.72 -16.09
CA ARG A 38 -10.52 -6.52 -15.78
C ARG A 38 -10.54 -6.96 -14.33
N ILE A 39 -9.39 -7.43 -13.80
CA ILE A 39 -9.25 -7.76 -12.38
C ILE A 39 -9.57 -6.54 -11.52
N ALA A 40 -9.01 -5.38 -11.90
CA ALA A 40 -9.22 -4.13 -11.21
C ALA A 40 -10.69 -3.70 -11.18
N GLN A 41 -11.41 -3.88 -12.29
CA GLN A 41 -12.85 -3.60 -12.34
C GLN A 41 -13.63 -4.44 -11.33
N HIS A 42 -13.37 -5.75 -11.27
CA HIS A 42 -14.06 -6.64 -10.31
C HIS A 42 -13.80 -6.24 -8.85
N ILE A 43 -12.58 -5.83 -8.52
CA ILE A 43 -12.25 -5.38 -7.17
C ILE A 43 -12.89 -4.02 -6.88
N ALA A 44 -12.80 -3.06 -7.80
CA ALA A 44 -13.28 -1.70 -7.60
C ALA A 44 -14.79 -1.62 -7.34
N GLU A 45 -15.58 -2.52 -7.94
CA GLU A 45 -17.04 -2.64 -7.71
C GLU A 45 -17.38 -3.06 -6.27
N LEU A 46 -16.45 -3.73 -5.57
CA LEU A 46 -16.63 -4.20 -4.20
C LEU A 46 -16.07 -3.23 -3.16
N VAL A 47 -15.15 -2.33 -3.55
CA VAL A 47 -14.60 -1.32 -2.63
C VAL A 47 -15.67 -0.29 -2.29
N PRO A 48 -16.06 -0.13 -1.01
CA PRO A 48 -17.01 0.90 -0.62
C PRO A 48 -16.33 2.28 -0.55
N ASP A 49 -17.14 3.34 -0.62
CA ASP A 49 -16.71 4.67 -0.19
C ASP A 49 -16.19 4.63 1.25
N ALA A 50 -15.31 5.57 1.59
CA ALA A 50 -14.71 5.69 2.91
C ALA A 50 -13.95 4.44 3.39
N ALA A 51 -13.48 3.61 2.47
CA ALA A 51 -12.59 2.48 2.75
C ALA A 51 -11.17 2.93 3.09
N THR A 52 -10.49 2.18 3.95
CA THR A 52 -9.05 2.33 4.20
C THR A 52 -8.31 1.27 3.39
N LEU A 53 -7.41 1.67 2.51
CA LEU A 53 -6.76 0.78 1.56
C LEU A 53 -5.34 0.44 2.02
N GLN A 54 -5.01 -0.84 1.90
CA GLN A 54 -3.66 -1.33 1.67
C GLN A 54 -3.57 -1.86 0.24
N MET A 55 -2.51 -1.45 -0.45
CA MET A 55 -2.18 -1.94 -1.78
C MET A 55 -0.67 -1.97 -1.94
N GLY A 56 -0.16 -3.05 -2.54
CA GLY A 56 1.26 -3.14 -2.89
C GLY A 56 1.61 -2.32 -4.15
N ILE A 57 2.81 -2.53 -4.67
CA ILE A 57 3.21 -2.04 -5.99
C ILE A 57 2.93 -3.09 -7.07
N GLY A 58 2.72 -2.63 -8.30
CA GLY A 58 2.61 -3.48 -9.48
C GLY A 58 1.32 -3.25 -10.26
N GLY A 59 1.23 -3.89 -11.43
CA GLY A 59 0.18 -3.59 -12.39
C GLY A 59 -1.25 -3.82 -11.89
N ILE A 60 -1.50 -4.81 -11.00
CA ILE A 60 -2.84 -5.03 -10.44
C ILE A 60 -3.21 -3.95 -9.41
N PRO A 61 -2.43 -3.71 -8.33
CA PRO A 61 -2.67 -2.62 -7.39
C PRO A 61 -2.89 -1.26 -8.07
N ASP A 62 -2.03 -0.89 -9.02
CA ASP A 62 -2.11 0.37 -9.74
C ASP A 62 -3.38 0.46 -10.60
N ALA A 63 -3.76 -0.64 -11.26
CA ALA A 63 -4.99 -0.72 -12.03
C ALA A 63 -6.22 -0.55 -11.13
N VAL A 64 -6.24 -1.17 -9.95
CA VAL A 64 -7.34 -1.00 -8.98
C VAL A 64 -7.46 0.46 -8.59
N LEU A 65 -6.35 1.10 -8.17
CA LEU A 65 -6.39 2.49 -7.72
C LEU A 65 -6.90 3.44 -8.82
N ARG A 66 -6.51 3.22 -10.08
CA ARG A 66 -7.00 3.98 -11.25
C ARG A 66 -8.51 3.81 -11.50
N ARG A 67 -9.12 2.72 -11.03
CA ARG A 67 -10.58 2.47 -11.12
C ARG A 67 -11.37 3.07 -9.96
N LEU A 68 -10.70 3.48 -8.89
CA LEU A 68 -11.34 4.04 -7.70
C LEU A 68 -11.55 5.56 -7.75
N THR A 69 -11.36 6.21 -8.91
CA THR A 69 -11.40 7.68 -9.03
C THR A 69 -12.75 8.32 -8.71
N ASN A 70 -13.83 7.55 -8.72
CA ASN A 70 -15.19 8.03 -8.43
C ASN A 70 -15.60 7.78 -6.97
N HIS A 71 -14.78 7.06 -6.21
CA HIS A 71 -14.98 6.83 -4.78
C HIS A 71 -14.71 8.10 -3.99
N LYS A 72 -15.20 8.14 -2.75
CA LYS A 72 -15.11 9.30 -1.88
C LYS A 72 -14.49 8.96 -0.55
N ASN A 73 -13.66 9.87 -0.05
CA ASN A 73 -13.08 9.83 1.29
C ASN A 73 -12.28 8.57 1.61
N LEU A 74 -11.58 8.04 0.61
CA LEU A 74 -10.70 6.88 0.81
C LEU A 74 -9.56 7.25 1.78
N GLY A 75 -9.06 6.25 2.50
CA GLY A 75 -7.90 6.36 3.37
C GLY A 75 -6.81 5.37 2.99
N ILE A 76 -5.60 5.57 3.50
CA ILE A 76 -4.43 4.73 3.27
C ILE A 76 -3.82 4.32 4.61
N HIS A 77 -3.69 3.00 4.81
CA HIS A 77 -2.85 2.37 5.83
C HIS A 77 -2.22 1.17 5.14
N THR A 78 -0.95 1.26 4.74
CA THR A 78 -0.36 0.30 3.80
C THR A 78 1.09 0.00 4.15
N GLU A 79 1.63 -1.17 3.78
CA GLU A 79 3.06 -1.43 3.94
C GLU A 79 3.89 -0.43 3.12
N LEU A 80 3.50 -0.24 1.86
CA LEU A 80 4.12 0.71 0.95
C LEU A 80 3.09 1.37 0.02
N PHE A 81 3.47 2.50 -0.57
CA PHE A 81 2.72 3.10 -1.68
C PHE A 81 3.65 3.71 -2.73
N SER A 82 3.05 4.01 -3.89
CA SER A 82 3.70 4.62 -5.04
C SER A 82 2.90 5.83 -5.56
N ASP A 83 3.29 6.36 -6.72
CA ASP A 83 2.80 7.60 -7.33
C ASP A 83 1.27 7.70 -7.39
N GLY A 84 0.57 6.59 -7.61
CA GLY A 84 -0.89 6.59 -7.71
C GLY A 84 -1.59 7.12 -6.46
N VAL A 85 -1.04 6.92 -5.25
CA VAL A 85 -1.62 7.47 -4.02
C VAL A 85 -1.51 8.98 -3.98
N MET A 86 -0.35 9.54 -4.36
CA MET A 86 -0.16 10.98 -4.50
C MET A 86 -1.19 11.57 -5.47
N ASP A 87 -1.34 10.99 -6.67
CA ASP A 87 -2.29 11.48 -7.67
C ASP A 87 -3.75 11.45 -7.16
N MET A 88 -4.11 10.44 -6.36
CA MET A 88 -5.46 10.29 -5.81
C MET A 88 -5.73 11.22 -4.63
N ILE A 89 -4.69 11.61 -3.88
CA ILE A 89 -4.77 12.68 -2.87
C ILE A 89 -4.97 14.03 -3.57
N GLU A 90 -4.18 14.33 -4.61
CA GLU A 90 -4.31 15.58 -5.39
C GLU A 90 -5.71 15.74 -6.01
N ARG A 91 -6.36 14.63 -6.36
CA ARG A 91 -7.76 14.59 -6.86
C ARG A 91 -8.82 14.71 -5.77
N GLY A 92 -8.45 14.67 -4.50
CA GLY A 92 -9.37 14.69 -3.35
C GLY A 92 -10.16 13.40 -3.16
N VAL A 93 -9.76 12.31 -3.82
CA VAL A 93 -10.40 10.99 -3.67
C VAL A 93 -9.93 10.31 -2.39
N ILE A 94 -8.61 10.35 -2.14
CA ILE A 94 -8.01 9.96 -0.86
C ILE A 94 -7.94 11.19 0.02
N THR A 95 -8.67 11.17 1.13
CA THR A 95 -8.67 12.26 2.12
C THR A 95 -8.22 11.78 3.50
N ASN A 96 -8.22 10.47 3.74
CA ASN A 96 -7.99 9.85 5.05
C ASN A 96 -8.97 10.31 6.15
N ALA A 97 -9.99 11.12 5.83
CA ALA A 97 -10.89 11.73 6.81
C ALA A 97 -11.82 10.72 7.49
N ALA A 98 -12.09 9.60 6.83
CA ALA A 98 -12.96 8.55 7.34
C ALA A 98 -12.21 7.40 8.04
N LYS A 99 -10.87 7.47 8.15
CA LYS A 99 -10.09 6.48 8.90
C LYS A 99 -10.42 6.56 10.38
N THR A 100 -10.56 5.40 11.02
CA THR A 100 -10.77 5.30 12.48
C THR A 100 -9.47 5.53 13.25
N LEU A 101 -8.33 5.13 12.67
CA LEU A 101 -7.00 5.31 13.24
C LEU A 101 -6.19 6.26 12.35
N HIS A 102 -5.47 7.22 12.95
CA HIS A 102 -4.71 8.23 12.22
C HIS A 102 -5.55 8.99 11.17
N PRO A 103 -6.68 9.61 11.56
CA PRO A 103 -7.54 10.35 10.64
C PRO A 103 -6.79 11.52 9.99
N GLY A 104 -7.01 11.70 8.69
CA GLY A 104 -6.34 12.74 7.89
C GLY A 104 -4.89 12.41 7.50
N LYS A 105 -4.36 11.26 7.92
CA LYS A 105 -2.98 10.84 7.62
C LYS A 105 -2.92 9.61 6.73
N VAL A 106 -2.04 9.66 5.74
CA VAL A 106 -1.50 8.47 5.08
C VAL A 106 -0.51 7.82 6.04
N VAL A 107 -0.70 6.53 6.33
CA VAL A 107 0.21 5.74 7.16
C VAL A 107 0.87 4.69 6.28
N ALA A 108 2.20 4.67 6.25
CA ALA A 108 2.96 3.66 5.52
C ALA A 108 4.24 3.22 6.23
N GLY A 109 4.82 2.09 5.81
CA GLY A 109 6.14 1.65 6.26
C GLY A 109 7.27 2.27 5.43
N PHE A 110 7.13 2.25 4.11
CA PHE A 110 8.10 2.83 3.18
C PHE A 110 7.43 3.30 1.88
N VAL A 111 8.19 3.96 1.02
CA VAL A 111 7.70 4.55 -0.24
C VAL A 111 8.63 4.17 -1.38
N LEU A 112 8.07 3.84 -2.55
CA LEU A 112 8.83 3.53 -3.76
C LEU A 112 8.09 4.09 -4.98
N GLY A 113 8.74 4.92 -5.77
CA GLY A 113 8.09 5.56 -6.91
C GLY A 113 9.03 6.47 -7.68
N SER A 114 8.47 7.49 -8.31
CA SER A 114 9.25 8.48 -9.05
C SER A 114 9.91 9.52 -8.16
N GLN A 115 10.81 10.31 -8.75
CA GLN A 115 11.36 11.51 -8.13
C GLN A 115 10.27 12.51 -7.70
N LYS A 116 9.16 12.63 -8.46
CA LYS A 116 8.03 13.51 -8.10
C LYS A 116 7.41 13.07 -6.78
N LEU A 117 7.27 11.76 -6.56
CA LEU A 117 6.75 11.23 -5.31
C LEU A 117 7.69 11.57 -4.14
N TYR A 118 9.00 11.40 -4.31
CA TYR A 118 9.97 11.72 -3.27
C TYR A 118 9.95 13.20 -2.89
N GLU A 119 9.79 14.10 -3.86
CA GLU A 119 9.60 15.53 -3.61
C GLU A 119 8.26 15.82 -2.91
N TYR A 120 7.20 15.13 -3.30
CA TYR A 120 5.86 15.31 -2.73
C TYR A 120 5.77 14.92 -1.25
N ILE A 121 6.52 13.90 -0.83
CA ILE A 121 6.51 13.43 0.58
C ILE A 121 7.47 14.22 1.48
N ASP A 122 8.30 15.08 0.91
CA ASP A 122 9.28 15.88 1.66
C ASP A 122 8.56 16.89 2.57
N ASP A 123 8.72 16.73 3.88
CA ASP A 123 8.10 17.57 4.92
C ASP A 123 6.56 17.68 4.86
N ASN A 124 5.90 16.70 4.23
CA ASN A 124 4.45 16.74 4.02
C ASN A 124 3.68 16.24 5.28
N PRO A 125 2.89 17.10 5.96
CA PRO A 125 2.18 16.73 7.20
C PRO A 125 1.07 15.70 7.01
N VAL A 126 0.66 15.41 5.78
CA VAL A 126 -0.36 14.40 5.49
C VAL A 126 0.23 12.98 5.53
N ILE A 127 1.54 12.83 5.42
CA ILE A 127 2.20 11.53 5.27
C ILE A 127 3.05 11.23 6.49
N GLU A 128 2.82 10.05 7.09
CA GLU A 128 3.60 9.55 8.21
C GLU A 128 4.12 8.15 7.91
N LEU A 129 5.44 7.98 8.04
CA LEU A 129 6.09 6.68 7.99
C LEU A 129 6.28 6.14 9.41
N HIS A 130 5.94 4.88 9.61
CA HIS A 130 6.00 4.19 10.89
C HIS A 130 6.71 2.83 10.75
N PRO A 131 7.32 2.28 11.81
CA PRO A 131 7.93 0.97 11.79
C PRO A 131 7.01 -0.13 11.27
N THR A 132 7.57 -1.12 10.57
CA THR A 132 6.82 -2.27 10.05
C THR A 132 6.06 -3.01 11.15
N GLU A 133 6.63 -3.13 12.36
CA GLU A 133 5.98 -3.74 13.51
C GLU A 133 4.68 -3.04 13.95
N TYR A 134 4.50 -1.77 13.59
CA TYR A 134 3.25 -1.03 13.82
C TYR A 134 2.32 -1.13 12.59
N VAL A 135 2.86 -0.82 11.41
CA VAL A 135 2.09 -0.73 10.17
C VAL A 135 1.49 -2.09 9.79
N ASN A 136 2.26 -3.16 9.98
CA ASN A 136 1.88 -4.52 9.63
C ASN A 136 1.29 -5.30 10.81
N ASP A 137 1.12 -4.72 12.01
CA ASP A 137 0.46 -5.47 13.08
C ASP A 137 -1.03 -5.70 12.72
N PRO A 138 -1.50 -6.95 12.58
CA PRO A 138 -2.90 -7.23 12.27
C PRO A 138 -3.89 -6.63 13.28
N PHE A 139 -3.48 -6.45 14.54
CA PHE A 139 -4.30 -5.80 15.57
C PHE A 139 -4.35 -4.28 15.43
N ILE A 140 -3.35 -3.66 14.80
CA ILE A 140 -3.38 -2.24 14.42
C ILE A 140 -4.20 -2.06 13.15
N ILE A 141 -3.94 -2.88 12.13
CA ILE A 141 -4.67 -2.86 10.84
C ILE A 141 -6.18 -2.97 11.07
N ALA A 142 -6.61 -3.91 11.93
CA ALA A 142 -8.03 -4.16 12.22
C ALA A 142 -8.75 -3.00 12.92
N LYS A 143 -8.02 -1.99 13.44
CA LYS A 143 -8.64 -0.79 14.05
C LYS A 143 -9.21 0.18 13.02
N ASN A 144 -8.83 0.06 11.75
CA ASN A 144 -9.44 0.85 10.68
C ASN A 144 -10.75 0.18 10.22
N ASP A 145 -11.87 0.90 10.23
CA ASP A 145 -13.11 0.42 9.64
C ASP A 145 -12.97 0.33 8.11
N ARG A 146 -13.65 -0.64 7.50
CA ARG A 146 -13.62 -0.89 6.04
C ARG A 146 -12.19 -0.99 5.52
N MET A 147 -11.32 -1.69 6.25
CA MET A 147 -9.97 -1.98 5.80
C MET A 147 -10.02 -2.95 4.61
N ILE A 148 -9.51 -2.51 3.47
CA ILE A 148 -9.43 -3.28 2.23
C ILE A 148 -7.97 -3.59 1.95
N SER A 149 -7.64 -4.89 1.94
CA SER A 149 -6.32 -5.36 1.53
C SER A 149 -6.39 -5.91 0.11
N ILE A 150 -5.45 -5.50 -0.76
CA ILE A 150 -5.34 -5.98 -2.13
C ILE A 150 -3.91 -6.46 -2.36
N ASN A 151 -3.76 -7.77 -2.56
CA ASN A 151 -2.47 -8.39 -2.81
C ASN A 151 -2.51 -9.27 -4.07
N SER A 152 -1.34 -9.51 -4.64
CA SER A 152 -1.16 -10.45 -5.74
C SER A 152 -0.56 -11.77 -5.29
N ALA A 153 -0.76 -12.79 -6.10
CA ALA A 153 -0.21 -14.13 -5.92
C ALA A 153 0.37 -14.65 -7.23
N LEU A 154 1.21 -15.67 -7.13
CA LEU A 154 1.73 -16.41 -8.28
C LEU A 154 0.77 -17.55 -8.63
N GLU A 155 0.32 -18.30 -7.63
CA GLU A 155 -0.52 -19.49 -7.82
C GLU A 155 -1.53 -19.63 -6.67
N VAL A 156 -2.69 -20.22 -6.98
CA VAL A 156 -3.70 -20.60 -5.99
C VAL A 156 -4.20 -22.00 -6.33
N ASP A 157 -4.22 -22.89 -5.34
CA ASP A 157 -4.72 -24.26 -5.54
C ASP A 157 -6.25 -24.37 -5.33
N LEU A 158 -6.82 -25.55 -5.63
CA LEU A 158 -8.26 -25.81 -5.50
C LEU A 158 -8.79 -25.75 -4.06
N THR A 159 -7.89 -25.77 -3.07
CA THR A 159 -8.24 -25.66 -1.65
C THR A 159 -8.14 -24.23 -1.13
N GLY A 160 -7.67 -23.29 -1.96
CA GLY A 160 -7.48 -21.89 -1.62
C GLY A 160 -6.14 -21.57 -0.96
N GLN A 161 -5.16 -22.49 -1.00
CA GLN A 161 -3.80 -22.15 -0.59
C GLN A 161 -3.18 -21.20 -1.63
N VAL A 162 -2.54 -20.14 -1.14
CA VAL A 162 -1.96 -19.08 -1.96
C VAL A 162 -0.44 -19.17 -1.89
N CYS A 163 0.21 -19.23 -3.05
CA CYS A 163 1.65 -19.07 -3.18
C CYS A 163 1.96 -17.72 -3.83
N ALA A 164 2.79 -16.91 -3.19
CA ALA A 164 3.14 -15.56 -3.67
C ALA A 164 4.65 -15.27 -3.70
N ASP A 165 5.47 -16.17 -3.16
CA ASP A 165 6.89 -15.92 -2.89
C ASP A 165 7.86 -16.88 -3.60
N SER A 166 7.34 -17.94 -4.22
CA SER A 166 8.15 -18.99 -4.85
C SER A 166 7.47 -19.60 -6.08
N ILE A 167 8.30 -20.14 -6.98
CA ILE A 167 7.85 -20.94 -8.13
C ILE A 167 8.44 -22.34 -7.97
N GLY A 168 7.62 -23.27 -7.49
CA GLY A 168 8.09 -24.56 -7.00
C GLY A 168 9.16 -24.36 -5.90
N PRO A 169 10.34 -25.01 -5.97
CA PRO A 169 11.38 -24.84 -4.97
C PRO A 169 12.20 -23.54 -5.14
N LYS A 170 11.95 -22.76 -6.21
CA LYS A 170 12.74 -21.57 -6.51
C LYS A 170 12.16 -20.36 -5.79
N PHE A 171 12.96 -19.78 -4.91
CA PHE A 171 12.66 -18.51 -4.27
C PHE A 171 12.52 -17.40 -5.32
N PHE A 172 11.45 -16.62 -5.24
CA PHE A 172 11.14 -15.53 -6.15
C PHE A 172 11.16 -14.16 -5.44
N SER A 173 10.51 -14.05 -4.28
CA SER A 173 10.40 -12.77 -3.54
C SER A 173 10.50 -12.92 -2.02
N GLY A 174 9.41 -13.22 -1.31
CA GLY A 174 9.35 -13.34 0.15
C GLY A 174 7.93 -13.18 0.69
N VAL A 175 7.70 -13.57 1.95
CA VAL A 175 6.36 -13.51 2.58
C VAL A 175 5.80 -12.09 2.67
N GLY A 176 6.66 -11.09 2.91
CA GLY A 176 6.28 -9.70 3.12
C GLY A 176 5.20 -9.53 4.21
N GLY A 177 4.41 -8.46 4.12
CA GLY A 177 3.24 -8.23 4.99
C GLY A 177 1.91 -8.76 4.47
N GLN A 178 1.90 -9.56 3.39
CA GLN A 178 0.65 -10.00 2.75
C GLN A 178 -0.29 -10.67 3.78
N VAL A 179 0.23 -11.65 4.52
CA VAL A 179 -0.55 -12.41 5.50
C VAL A 179 -1.07 -11.51 6.63
N ASP A 180 -0.31 -10.48 6.99
CA ASP A 180 -0.69 -9.56 8.05
C ASP A 180 -1.89 -8.71 7.66
N PHE A 181 -1.85 -8.16 6.44
CA PHE A 181 -2.97 -7.38 5.90
C PHE A 181 -4.20 -8.23 5.59
N VAL A 182 -4.02 -9.47 5.14
CA VAL A 182 -5.13 -10.44 5.03
C VAL A 182 -5.81 -10.60 6.38
N ARG A 183 -5.04 -10.91 7.45
CA ARG A 183 -5.58 -11.12 8.80
C ARG A 183 -6.20 -9.86 9.40
N GLY A 184 -5.54 -8.71 9.22
CA GLY A 184 -6.01 -7.42 9.72
C GLY A 184 -7.30 -6.97 9.05
N ALA A 185 -7.37 -7.04 7.72
CA ALA A 185 -8.56 -6.69 6.96
C ALA A 185 -9.75 -7.60 7.30
N SER A 186 -9.54 -8.92 7.42
CA SER A 186 -10.59 -9.86 7.84
C SER A 186 -11.13 -9.61 9.25
N ARG A 187 -10.36 -8.96 10.12
CA ARG A 187 -10.78 -8.59 11.49
C ARG A 187 -11.35 -7.18 11.59
N SER A 188 -11.19 -6.36 10.56
CA SER A 188 -11.74 -5.00 10.50
C SER A 188 -13.24 -5.03 10.29
N LYS A 189 -13.96 -4.09 10.92
CA LYS A 189 -15.40 -3.93 10.73
C LYS A 189 -15.72 -3.53 9.28
N GLY A 190 -16.36 -4.44 8.55
CA GLY A 190 -16.65 -4.26 7.12
C GLY A 190 -15.42 -4.32 6.22
N GLY A 191 -14.31 -4.90 6.71
CA GLY A 191 -13.10 -5.10 5.92
C GLY A 191 -13.20 -6.27 4.94
N MET A 192 -12.37 -6.23 3.90
CA MET A 192 -12.28 -7.25 2.87
C MET A 192 -10.81 -7.47 2.46
N SER A 193 -10.48 -8.68 2.07
CA SER A 193 -9.15 -9.03 1.57
C SER A 193 -9.27 -9.67 0.19
N PHE A 194 -8.52 -9.13 -0.77
CA PHE A 194 -8.47 -9.60 -2.16
C PHE A 194 -7.09 -10.19 -2.45
N ILE A 195 -7.08 -11.43 -2.94
CA ILE A 195 -5.91 -12.05 -3.57
C ILE A 195 -6.19 -12.13 -5.06
N ALA A 196 -5.36 -11.45 -5.85
CA ALA A 196 -5.65 -11.17 -7.25
C ALA A 196 -4.48 -11.57 -8.17
N LEU A 197 -4.78 -12.41 -9.16
CA LEU A 197 -3.82 -12.92 -10.13
C LEU A 197 -4.50 -13.16 -11.49
N PRO A 198 -3.76 -13.08 -12.61
CA PRO A 198 -4.21 -13.63 -13.89
C PRO A 198 -4.52 -15.12 -13.76
N SER A 199 -5.49 -15.62 -14.53
CA SER A 199 -5.83 -17.04 -14.53
C SER A 199 -4.81 -17.93 -15.25
N THR A 200 -3.90 -17.34 -16.03
CA THR A 200 -2.85 -18.00 -16.83
C THR A 200 -1.66 -17.08 -17.01
#